data_AF-A0A0H3FPC8-F1
#
_entry.id   AF-A0A0H3FPC8-F1
#
_cell.length_a   1.000
_cell.length_b   1.000
_cell.length_c   1.000
_cell.angle_alpha   90.00
_cell.angle_beta   90.00
_cell.angle_gamma   90.00
#
_symmetry.space_group_name_H-M   'P 1'
#
loop_
_entity.id
_entity.type
_entity.pdbx_description
1 polymer ?
#
loop_
_entity_poly.entity_id
_entity_poly.type
_entity_poly.pdbx_seq_one_letter_code
_entity_poly.pdbx_strand_id
1 'polypeptide(L)'
;MKNAIDFVDSSIDDLDVRPKNAIVDFYTSIELFLKARLMLEHWTLILEEPGKGNIQSFSIGDFKSIYLEGAVKRLKSILAINISDTILDNFKELGEHRNQIVHFSHTEYSTLEANKAGVVAQQWSSWHHLYKLLTDDWKEQFLDHQDEFGRVHKRMLTQNEFLKVRFTEFSKQLEILKHKGIKVVTCNQCEFEAGQVTATLEWGDEYECLVCESNGLALALITDTLDCPRCEVPFQF
;
A
#
# COMPACT_ATOMS: atom_id res chain seq x y z
N MET A 1 -13.43 -2.61 11.68
CA MET A 1 -12.67 -2.90 10.45
C MET A 1 -13.14 -2.07 9.28
N LYS A 2 -14.42 -2.15 8.88
CA LYS A 2 -14.98 -1.38 7.75
C LYS A 2 -14.55 0.09 7.69
N ASN A 3 -14.70 0.84 8.78
CA ASN A 3 -14.26 2.24 8.81
C ASN A 3 -12.77 2.43 8.46
N ALA A 4 -11.88 1.54 8.92
CA ALA A 4 -10.45 1.63 8.60
C ALA A 4 -10.22 1.47 7.09
N ILE A 5 -10.90 0.50 6.48
CA ILE A 5 -10.86 0.24 5.03
C ILE A 5 -11.44 1.43 4.25
N ASP A 6 -12.57 1.96 4.69
CA ASP A 6 -13.21 3.15 4.09
C ASP A 6 -12.27 4.37 4.12
N PHE A 7 -11.50 4.55 5.20
CA PHE A 7 -10.47 5.60 5.27
C PHE A 7 -9.30 5.37 4.31
N VAL A 8 -8.89 4.12 4.07
CA VAL A 8 -7.88 3.85 3.03
C VAL A 8 -8.45 4.17 1.65
N ASP A 9 -9.68 3.77 1.37
CA ASP A 9 -10.36 4.06 0.10
C ASP A 9 -10.50 5.57 -0.15
N SER A 10 -11.00 6.31 0.86
CA SER A 10 -11.11 7.78 0.82
C SER A 10 -9.76 8.43 0.56
N SER A 11 -8.71 7.90 1.20
CA SER A 11 -7.36 8.40 0.99
C SER A 11 -6.86 8.22 -0.44
N ILE A 12 -7.14 7.07 -1.06
CA ILE A 12 -6.80 6.82 -2.48
C ILE A 12 -7.57 7.79 -3.38
N ASP A 13 -8.87 7.97 -3.14
CA ASP A 13 -9.73 8.85 -3.95
C ASP A 13 -9.32 10.33 -3.86
N ASP A 14 -8.79 10.74 -2.70
CA ASP A 14 -8.35 12.11 -2.45
C ASP A 14 -6.90 12.40 -2.82
N LEU A 15 -6.11 11.40 -3.21
CA LEU A 15 -4.67 11.55 -3.42
C LEU A 15 -4.31 12.65 -4.44
N ASP A 16 -5.10 12.78 -5.51
CA ASP A 16 -4.87 13.79 -6.54
C ASP A 16 -5.65 15.08 -6.32
N VAL A 17 -6.86 14.98 -5.74
CA VAL A 17 -7.81 16.10 -5.66
C VAL A 17 -7.70 16.86 -4.33
N ARG A 18 -7.52 16.12 -3.23
CA ARG A 18 -7.45 16.65 -1.86
C ARG A 18 -6.33 15.96 -1.07
N PRO A 19 -5.07 16.07 -1.50
CA PRO A 19 -3.96 15.30 -0.90
C PRO A 19 -3.72 15.55 0.60
N LYS A 20 -4.16 16.69 1.17
CA LYS A 20 -4.20 16.89 2.63
C LYS A 20 -5.16 15.93 3.33
N ASN A 21 -6.36 15.76 2.76
CA ASN A 21 -7.36 14.82 3.25
C ASN A 21 -6.86 13.39 3.09
N ALA A 22 -6.18 13.08 1.98
CA ALA A 22 -5.59 11.77 1.76
C ALA A 22 -4.65 11.35 2.90
N ILE A 23 -3.75 12.23 3.35
CA ILE A 23 -2.85 11.95 4.49
C ILE A 23 -3.64 11.74 5.78
N VAL A 24 -4.61 12.63 6.06
CA VAL A 24 -5.41 12.57 7.29
C VAL A 24 -6.18 11.25 7.36
N ASP A 25 -6.84 10.87 6.27
CA ASP A 25 -7.61 9.63 6.18
C ASP A 25 -6.70 8.42 6.27
N PHE A 26 -5.55 8.43 5.59
CA PHE A 26 -4.62 7.31 5.65
C PHE A 26 -4.05 7.10 7.05
N TYR A 27 -3.59 8.17 7.72
CA TYR A 27 -3.12 8.06 9.11
C TYR A 27 -4.23 7.57 10.05
N THR A 28 -5.46 8.04 9.85
CA THR A 28 -6.63 7.57 10.62
C THR A 28 -6.85 6.07 10.41
N SER A 29 -6.67 5.56 9.19
CA SER A 29 -6.77 4.12 8.92
C SER A 29 -5.72 3.31 9.71
N ILE A 30 -4.46 3.76 9.75
CA ILE A 30 -3.38 3.10 10.52
C ILE A 30 -3.79 2.97 11.99
N GLU A 31 -4.24 4.07 12.61
CA GLU A 31 -4.67 4.04 14.01
C GLU A 31 -5.82 3.06 14.23
N LEU A 32 -6.78 3.00 13.30
CA LEU A 32 -7.93 2.09 13.39
C LEU A 32 -7.54 0.63 13.22
N PHE A 33 -6.58 0.28 12.35
CA PHE A 33 -6.11 -1.10 12.22
C PHE A 33 -5.40 -1.59 13.47
N LEU A 34 -4.52 -0.76 14.05
CA LEU A 34 -3.83 -1.10 15.31
C LEU A 34 -4.82 -1.27 16.47
N LYS A 35 -5.82 -0.39 16.54
CA LYS A 35 -6.93 -0.51 17.50
C LYS A 35 -7.76 -1.77 17.25
N ALA A 36 -8.06 -2.10 16.00
CA ALA A 36 -8.78 -3.32 15.66
C ALA A 36 -8.02 -4.56 16.14
N ARG A 37 -6.69 -4.60 15.97
CA ARG A 37 -5.86 -5.70 16.49
C ARG A 37 -5.96 -5.81 18.01
N LEU A 38 -5.96 -4.70 18.75
CA LEU A 38 -6.16 -4.69 20.20
C LEU A 38 -7.57 -5.13 20.63
N MET A 39 -8.59 -4.71 19.88
CA MET A 39 -9.99 -5.05 20.18
C MET A 39 -10.29 -6.54 20.08
N LEU A 40 -9.54 -7.29 19.26
CA LEU A 40 -9.67 -8.74 19.19
C LEU A 40 -9.31 -9.44 20.50
N GLU A 41 -8.45 -8.84 21.32
CA GLU A 41 -8.14 -9.36 22.67
C GLU A 41 -9.16 -8.86 23.69
N HIS A 42 -9.35 -7.55 23.76
CA HIS A 42 -10.39 -6.96 24.61
C HIS A 42 -10.68 -5.50 24.22
N TRP A 43 -11.95 -5.13 24.18
CA TRP A 43 -12.40 -3.79 23.78
C TRP A 43 -11.84 -2.65 24.66
N THR A 44 -11.60 -2.90 25.95
CA THR A 44 -11.03 -1.86 26.84
C THR A 44 -9.61 -1.46 26.45
N LEU A 45 -8.90 -2.30 25.68
CA LEU A 45 -7.54 -2.01 25.23
C LEU A 45 -7.45 -0.87 24.23
N ILE A 46 -8.57 -0.33 23.73
CA ILE A 46 -8.55 0.89 22.92
C ILE A 46 -8.95 2.15 23.68
N LEU A 47 -9.42 2.02 24.93
CA LEU A 47 -9.78 3.16 25.77
C LEU A 47 -8.55 3.88 26.32
N GLU A 48 -8.57 5.20 26.43
CA GLU A 48 -7.52 5.96 27.10
C GLU A 48 -7.28 5.45 28.54
N GLU A 49 -8.37 5.24 29.28
CA GLU A 49 -8.36 4.70 30.65
C GLU A 49 -9.18 3.39 30.75
N PRO A 50 -8.55 2.20 30.58
CA PRO A 50 -9.26 0.91 30.56
C PRO A 50 -10.10 0.63 31.82
N GLY A 51 -9.64 1.09 32.99
CA GLY A 51 -10.32 0.89 34.28
C GLY A 51 -11.60 1.72 34.45
N LYS A 52 -11.85 2.71 33.60
CA LYS A 52 -13.09 3.49 33.55
C LYS A 52 -14.03 3.03 32.44
N GLY A 53 -13.77 1.89 31.82
CA GLY A 53 -14.56 1.39 30.70
C GLY A 53 -16.01 1.16 31.08
N ASN A 54 -16.92 1.73 30.29
CA ASN A 54 -18.36 1.48 30.36
C ASN A 54 -18.82 0.89 29.01
N ILE A 55 -19.42 -0.31 29.05
CA ILE A 55 -19.83 -1.03 27.84
C ILE A 55 -20.97 -0.32 27.09
N GLN A 56 -21.87 0.38 27.80
CA GLN A 56 -22.97 1.12 27.19
C GLN A 56 -22.43 2.34 26.43
N SER A 57 -21.58 3.16 27.05
CA SER A 57 -20.90 4.29 26.39
C SER A 57 -20.04 3.83 25.23
N PHE A 58 -19.32 2.71 25.39
CA PHE A 58 -18.53 2.11 24.31
C PHE A 58 -19.39 1.74 23.09
N SER A 59 -20.54 1.10 23.31
CA SER A 59 -21.42 0.63 22.23
C SER A 59 -21.98 1.75 21.35
N ILE A 60 -22.04 2.98 21.87
CA ILE A 60 -22.50 4.17 21.14
C ILE A 60 -21.36 5.09 20.68
N GLY A 61 -20.10 4.68 20.88
CA GLY A 61 -18.93 5.47 20.50
C GLY A 61 -18.58 6.62 21.44
N ASP A 62 -19.21 6.71 22.62
CA ASP A 62 -18.94 7.73 23.62
C ASP A 62 -17.76 7.32 24.51
N PHE A 63 -16.55 7.40 23.97
CA PHE A 63 -15.34 7.12 24.73
C PHE A 63 -14.12 7.85 24.16
N LYS A 64 -13.13 8.06 25.03
CA LYS A 64 -11.81 8.51 24.60
C LYS A 64 -10.95 7.30 24.23
N SER A 65 -10.50 7.26 22.99
CA SER A 65 -9.61 6.20 22.50
C SER A 65 -8.15 6.61 22.61
N ILE A 66 -7.25 5.63 22.69
CA ILE A 66 -5.81 5.84 22.60
C ILE A 66 -5.39 6.36 21.22
N TYR A 67 -4.20 6.96 21.12
CA TYR A 67 -3.54 7.28 19.85
C TYR A 67 -2.52 6.19 19.45
N LEU A 68 -1.88 6.35 18.31
CA LEU A 68 -0.81 5.47 17.78
C LEU A 68 0.14 4.95 18.86
N GLU A 69 0.80 5.83 19.62
CA GLU A 69 1.78 5.45 20.64
C GLU A 69 1.17 4.57 21.73
N GLY A 70 -0.05 4.89 22.16
CA GLY A 70 -0.79 4.10 23.11
C GLY A 70 -1.14 2.71 22.56
N ALA A 71 -1.49 2.63 21.28
CA ALA A 71 -1.79 1.36 20.62
C ALA A 71 -0.54 0.49 20.50
N VAL A 72 0.56 1.05 20.00
CA VAL A 72 1.86 0.37 19.85
C VAL A 72 2.39 -0.11 21.21
N LYS A 73 2.33 0.75 22.23
CA LYS A 73 2.73 0.37 23.60
C LYS A 73 1.94 -0.83 24.11
N ARG A 74 0.62 -0.85 23.90
CA ARG A 74 -0.26 -1.95 24.34
C ARG A 74 -0.03 -3.23 23.52
N LEU A 75 0.13 -3.13 22.21
CA LEU A 75 0.51 -4.27 21.35
C LEU A 75 1.79 -4.93 21.88
N LYS A 76 2.80 -4.13 22.22
CA LYS A 76 4.07 -4.61 22.78
C LYS A 76 3.93 -5.19 24.18
N SER A 77 3.36 -4.42 25.13
CA SER A 77 3.42 -4.78 26.55
C SER A 77 2.34 -5.78 27.00
N ILE A 78 1.23 -5.89 26.26
CA ILE A 78 0.10 -6.75 26.62
C ILE A 78 0.03 -7.97 25.69
N LEU A 79 0.20 -7.76 24.38
CA LEU A 79 0.10 -8.84 23.38
C LEU A 79 1.45 -9.43 22.99
N ALA A 80 2.56 -8.89 23.49
CA ALA A 80 3.93 -9.24 23.08
C ALA A 80 4.19 -9.10 21.56
N ILE A 81 3.41 -8.25 20.87
CA ILE A 81 3.58 -7.96 19.45
C ILE A 81 4.53 -6.79 19.29
N ASN A 82 5.69 -7.04 18.66
CA ASN A 82 6.67 -6.00 18.36
C ASN A 82 6.56 -5.60 16.89
N ILE A 83 6.19 -4.35 16.64
CA ILE A 83 6.33 -3.70 15.34
C ILE A 83 7.74 -3.10 15.28
N SER A 84 8.45 -3.29 14.17
CA SER A 84 9.83 -2.81 14.04
C SER A 84 9.92 -1.29 14.10
N ASP A 85 11.03 -0.77 14.63
CA ASP A 85 11.22 0.68 14.80
C ASP A 85 11.13 1.43 13.46
N THR A 86 11.64 0.85 12.37
CA THR A 86 11.50 1.42 11.01
C THR A 86 10.05 1.64 10.60
N ILE A 87 9.16 0.68 10.88
CA ILE A 87 7.73 0.82 10.56
C ILE A 87 7.09 1.87 11.46
N LEU A 88 7.45 1.87 12.74
CA LEU A 88 6.91 2.82 13.72
C LEU A 88 7.32 4.25 13.39
N ASP A 89 8.56 4.47 12.96
CA ASP A 89 9.06 5.80 12.61
C ASP A 89 8.35 6.33 11.36
N ASN A 90 8.10 5.47 10.34
CA ASN A 90 7.26 5.84 9.19
C ASN A 90 5.84 6.26 9.62
N PHE A 91 5.20 5.52 10.54
CA PHE A 91 3.88 5.88 11.03
C PHE A 91 3.86 7.18 11.84
N LYS A 92 4.92 7.44 12.63
CA LYS A 92 5.05 8.69 13.41
C LYS A 92 5.23 9.89 12.50
N GLU A 93 6.11 9.81 11.50
CA GLU A 93 6.35 10.88 10.53
C GLU A 93 5.04 11.27 9.82
N LEU A 94 4.24 10.27 9.42
CA LEU A 94 2.92 10.51 8.85
C LEU A 94 1.95 11.18 9.84
N GLY A 95 2.02 10.81 11.13
CA GLY A 95 1.27 11.44 12.21
C GLY A 95 1.66 12.89 12.45
N GLU A 96 2.95 13.22 12.36
CA GLU A 96 3.45 14.59 12.43
C GLU A 96 2.91 15.44 11.27
N HIS A 97 2.93 14.90 10.05
CA HIS A 97 2.35 15.58 8.87
C HIS A 97 0.84 15.79 9.03
N ARG A 98 0.10 14.79 9.51
CA ARG A 98 -1.31 14.90 9.82
C ARG A 98 -1.58 15.99 10.86
N ASN A 99 -0.77 16.06 11.93
CA ASN A 99 -0.91 17.09 12.96
C ASN A 99 -0.64 18.49 12.40
N GLN A 100 0.38 18.62 11.56
CA GLN A 100 0.68 19.86 10.85
C GLN A 100 -0.49 20.31 9.96
N ILE A 101 -1.05 19.41 9.17
CA ILE A 101 -2.18 19.69 8.27
C ILE A 101 -3.44 20.11 9.04
N VAL A 102 -3.75 19.41 10.13
CA VAL A 102 -4.98 19.67 10.92
C VAL A 102 -4.88 20.94 11.74
N HIS A 103 -3.71 21.24 12.33
CA HIS A 103 -3.58 22.33 13.30
C HIS A 103 -2.96 23.60 12.74
N PHE A 104 -2.25 23.55 11.60
CA PHE A 104 -1.51 24.70 11.08
C PHE A 104 -1.89 24.99 9.63
N SER A 105 -2.59 26.12 9.43
CA SER A 105 -3.02 26.60 8.11
C SER A 105 -1.88 27.12 7.22
N HIS A 106 -0.69 27.36 7.79
CA HIS A 106 0.46 28.01 7.12
C HIS A 106 1.77 27.21 7.28
N THR A 107 1.74 25.90 7.06
CA THR A 107 2.96 25.06 7.02
C THR A 107 3.60 25.08 5.64
N GLU A 108 4.83 24.57 5.51
CA GLU A 108 5.48 24.30 4.21
C GLU A 108 4.64 23.34 3.32
N TYR A 109 3.68 22.64 3.92
CA TYR A 109 2.61 21.88 3.25
C TYR A 109 1.47 22.76 2.66
N SER A 110 1.57 24.08 2.74
CA SER A 110 0.66 25.01 2.03
C SER A 110 0.87 24.99 0.52
N THR A 111 2.07 24.62 0.06
CA THR A 111 2.41 24.33 -1.34
C THR A 111 2.49 22.83 -1.57
N LEU A 112 1.38 22.13 -1.40
CA LEU A 112 1.35 20.65 -1.43
C LEU A 112 1.75 20.05 -2.80
N GLU A 113 1.69 20.83 -3.88
CA GLU A 113 2.21 20.41 -5.19
C GLU A 113 3.73 20.20 -5.18
N ALA A 114 4.48 20.96 -4.37
CA ALA A 114 5.95 20.86 -4.33
C ALA A 114 6.45 19.57 -3.64
N ASN A 115 5.64 18.95 -2.76
CA ASN A 115 6.01 17.77 -1.97
C ASN A 115 5.09 16.55 -2.18
N LYS A 116 4.22 16.57 -3.20
CA LYS A 116 3.28 15.47 -3.51
C LYS A 116 4.00 14.12 -3.65
N ALA A 117 5.14 14.07 -4.32
CA ALA A 117 5.92 12.85 -4.51
C ALA A 117 6.44 12.25 -3.18
N GLY A 118 6.88 13.11 -2.24
CA GLY A 118 7.35 12.66 -0.92
C GLY A 118 6.21 12.10 -0.07
N VAL A 119 5.06 12.76 -0.08
CA VAL A 119 3.83 12.30 0.58
C VAL A 119 3.37 10.94 0.04
N VAL A 120 3.30 10.82 -1.29
CA VAL A 120 2.93 9.57 -1.98
C VAL A 120 3.90 8.45 -1.58
N ALA A 121 5.20 8.75 -1.50
CA ALA A 121 6.20 7.76 -1.13
C ALA A 121 6.07 7.30 0.33
N GLN A 122 5.87 8.23 1.27
CA GLN A 122 5.65 7.90 2.69
C GLN A 122 4.34 7.12 2.89
N GLN A 123 3.26 7.51 2.21
CA GLN A 123 1.99 6.81 2.23
C GLN A 123 2.13 5.39 1.68
N TRP A 124 2.83 5.23 0.55
CA TRP A 124 3.14 3.91 -0.02
C TRP A 124 3.93 3.04 0.95
N SER A 125 5.04 3.56 1.48
CA SER A 125 5.89 2.83 2.42
C SER A 125 5.10 2.38 3.65
N SER A 126 4.27 3.27 4.19
CA SER A 126 3.39 2.97 5.31
C SER A 126 2.32 1.93 4.96
N TRP A 127 1.71 2.01 3.77
CA TRP A 127 0.75 1.01 3.29
C TRP A 127 1.40 -0.34 3.08
N HIS A 128 2.59 -0.41 2.48
CA HIS A 128 3.32 -1.65 2.28
C HIS A 128 3.55 -2.39 3.61
N HIS A 129 4.01 -1.67 4.63
CA HIS A 129 4.21 -2.24 5.96
C HIS A 129 2.91 -2.62 6.65
N LEU A 130 1.89 -1.77 6.58
CA LEU A 130 0.58 -2.06 7.16
C LEU A 130 -0.09 -3.27 6.49
N TYR A 131 -0.05 -3.35 5.17
CA TYR A 131 -0.60 -4.44 4.40
C TYR A 131 0.05 -5.75 4.79
N LYS A 132 1.38 -5.79 4.89
CA LYS A 132 2.12 -6.95 5.40
C LYS A 132 1.69 -7.36 6.81
N LEU A 133 1.53 -6.40 7.73
CA LEU A 133 1.01 -6.70 9.07
C LEU A 133 -0.37 -7.35 8.99
N LEU A 134 -1.25 -6.88 8.10
CA LEU A 134 -2.63 -7.35 7.98
C LEU A 134 -2.79 -8.69 7.24
N THR A 135 -1.90 -8.99 6.28
CA THR A 135 -2.00 -10.19 5.42
C THR A 135 -1.03 -11.31 5.77
N ASP A 136 0.04 -10.99 6.49
CA ASP A 136 1.07 -11.96 6.86
C ASP A 136 1.06 -12.14 8.38
N ASP A 137 1.44 -11.11 9.13
CA ASP A 137 1.68 -11.23 10.58
C ASP A 137 0.38 -11.41 11.38
N TRP A 138 -0.72 -10.77 10.94
CA TRP A 138 -2.04 -10.82 11.58
C TRP A 138 -3.11 -11.51 10.71
N LYS A 139 -2.67 -12.31 9.73
CA LYS A 139 -3.56 -12.98 8.78
C LYS A 139 -4.68 -13.75 9.46
N GLU A 140 -4.34 -14.56 10.45
CA GLU A 140 -5.29 -15.41 11.18
C GLU A 140 -6.34 -14.60 11.93
N GLN A 141 -5.96 -13.42 12.43
CA GLN A 141 -6.84 -12.52 13.16
C GLN A 141 -7.80 -11.75 12.26
N PHE A 142 -7.49 -11.64 10.96
CA PHE A 142 -8.26 -10.88 9.99
C PHE A 142 -8.64 -11.70 8.75
N LEU A 143 -8.91 -13.00 8.90
CA LEU A 143 -9.28 -13.90 7.80
C LEU A 143 -10.49 -13.37 7.01
N ASP A 144 -11.52 -12.90 7.69
CA ASP A 144 -12.77 -12.41 7.08
C ASP A 144 -12.59 -11.11 6.26
N HIS A 145 -11.42 -10.46 6.36
CA HIS A 145 -11.13 -9.19 5.70
C HIS A 145 -10.02 -9.29 4.64
N GLN A 146 -9.45 -10.48 4.41
CA GLN A 146 -8.33 -10.65 3.47
C GLN A 146 -8.73 -10.23 2.04
N ASP A 147 -9.95 -10.54 1.60
CA ASP A 147 -10.45 -10.12 0.28
C ASP A 147 -10.55 -8.60 0.16
N GLU A 148 -10.98 -7.91 1.24
CA GLU A 148 -11.06 -6.46 1.26
C GLU A 148 -9.66 -5.82 1.26
N PHE A 149 -8.70 -6.38 2.01
CA PHE A 149 -7.31 -5.92 1.98
C PHE A 149 -6.70 -6.09 0.59
N GLY A 150 -6.92 -7.25 -0.04
CA GLY A 150 -6.48 -7.50 -1.42
C GLY A 150 -7.12 -6.55 -2.43
N ARG A 151 -8.41 -6.21 -2.26
CA ARG A 151 -9.09 -5.20 -3.10
C ARG A 151 -8.45 -3.82 -2.95
N VAL A 152 -8.25 -3.35 -1.72
CA VAL A 152 -7.64 -2.04 -1.46
C VAL A 152 -6.19 -2.00 -1.95
N HIS A 153 -5.45 -3.08 -1.75
CA HIS A 153 -4.08 -3.20 -2.26
C HIS A 153 -4.03 -3.06 -3.78
N LYS A 154 -4.93 -3.75 -4.50
CA LYS A 154 -5.06 -3.58 -5.96
C LYS A 154 -5.41 -2.14 -6.36
N ARG A 155 -6.30 -1.46 -5.62
CA ARG A 155 -6.60 -0.03 -5.85
C ARG A 155 -5.40 0.88 -5.60
N MET A 156 -4.58 0.60 -4.60
CA MET A 156 -3.31 1.32 -4.41
C MET A 156 -2.40 1.12 -5.63
N LEU A 157 -2.30 -0.10 -6.14
CA LEU A 157 -1.50 -0.42 -7.33
C LEU A 157 -2.07 0.11 -8.66
N THR A 158 -3.25 0.76 -8.69
CA THR A 158 -3.70 1.48 -9.90
C THR A 158 -3.21 2.92 -9.95
N GLN A 159 -2.64 3.47 -8.87
CA GLN A 159 -2.17 4.85 -8.86
C GLN A 159 -0.76 4.94 -9.42
N ASN A 160 -0.59 5.69 -10.51
CA ASN A 160 0.70 5.83 -11.20
C ASN A 160 1.80 6.34 -10.27
N GLU A 161 1.47 7.26 -9.35
CA GLU A 161 2.45 7.83 -8.44
C GLU A 161 2.94 6.82 -7.40
N PHE A 162 2.09 5.89 -6.96
CA PHE A 162 2.53 4.76 -6.12
C PHE A 162 3.41 3.80 -6.91
N LEU A 163 3.05 3.49 -8.16
CA LEU A 163 3.84 2.60 -9.00
C LEU A 163 5.25 3.13 -9.29
N LYS A 164 5.41 4.44 -9.49
CA LYS A 164 6.73 5.08 -9.67
C LYS A 164 7.63 4.96 -8.44
N VAL A 165 7.08 5.21 -7.25
CA VAL A 165 7.82 5.05 -5.98
C VAL A 165 8.25 3.59 -5.84
N ARG A 166 7.31 2.67 -6.02
CA ARG A 166 7.58 1.24 -5.91
C ARG A 166 8.63 0.77 -6.92
N PHE A 167 8.58 1.22 -8.18
CA PHE A 167 9.62 0.91 -9.16
C PHE A 167 11.00 1.41 -8.71
N THR A 168 11.06 2.58 -8.09
CA THR A 168 12.31 3.12 -7.51
C THR A 168 12.83 2.22 -6.37
N GLU A 169 11.95 1.75 -5.48
CA GLU A 169 12.31 0.84 -4.38
C GLU A 169 12.87 -0.50 -4.91
N PHE A 170 12.23 -1.06 -5.95
CA PHE A 170 12.64 -2.34 -6.54
C PHE A 170 13.80 -2.23 -7.53
N SER A 171 14.25 -1.02 -7.89
CA SER A 171 15.31 -0.82 -8.89
C SER A 171 16.58 -1.61 -8.57
N LYS A 172 17.04 -1.62 -7.31
CA LYS A 172 18.21 -2.41 -6.91
C LYS A 172 17.99 -3.92 -7.04
N GLN A 173 16.79 -4.40 -6.70
CA GLN A 173 16.44 -5.81 -6.83
C GLN A 173 16.37 -6.22 -8.29
N LEU A 174 15.80 -5.38 -9.15
CA LEU A 174 15.74 -5.60 -10.60
C LEU A 174 17.15 -5.70 -11.21
N GLU A 175 18.08 -4.83 -10.82
CA GLU A 175 19.48 -4.93 -11.24
C GLU A 175 20.14 -6.23 -10.78
N ILE A 176 19.88 -6.67 -9.54
CA ILE A 176 20.36 -7.96 -9.04
C ILE A 176 19.81 -9.13 -9.87
N LEU A 177 18.54 -9.09 -10.27
CA LEU A 177 17.93 -10.12 -11.12
C LEU A 177 18.60 -10.15 -12.50
N LYS A 178 18.81 -8.99 -13.13
CA LYS A 178 19.52 -8.86 -14.40
C LYS A 178 20.95 -9.42 -14.29
N HIS A 179 21.67 -9.10 -13.23
CA HIS A 179 23.01 -9.66 -12.96
C HIS A 179 23.03 -11.16 -12.72
N LYS A 180 21.95 -11.74 -12.18
CA LYS A 180 21.79 -13.20 -12.02
C LYS A 180 21.39 -13.90 -13.33
N GLY A 181 21.25 -13.18 -14.44
CA GLY A 181 20.83 -13.71 -15.72
C GLY A 181 19.32 -13.97 -15.81
N ILE A 182 18.52 -13.47 -14.86
CA ILE A 182 17.06 -13.55 -14.92
C ILE A 182 16.57 -12.45 -15.86
N LYS A 183 15.81 -12.85 -16.88
CA LYS A 183 15.23 -11.92 -17.86
C LYS A 183 14.18 -11.04 -17.18
N VAL A 184 14.25 -9.74 -17.43
CA VAL A 184 13.26 -8.75 -17.00
C VAL A 184 12.65 -8.13 -18.25
N VAL A 185 11.31 -8.04 -18.29
CA VAL A 185 10.54 -7.50 -19.41
C VAL A 185 9.69 -6.31 -18.98
N THR A 186 9.24 -5.52 -19.94
CA THR A 186 8.28 -4.45 -19.70
C THR A 186 6.90 -5.01 -19.37
N CYS A 187 6.34 -4.60 -18.24
CA CYS A 187 4.99 -4.99 -17.84
C CYS A 187 3.96 -4.28 -18.72
N ASN A 188 2.95 -5.02 -19.20
CA ASN A 188 1.87 -4.48 -20.03
C ASN A 188 0.77 -3.77 -19.23
N GLN A 189 0.78 -3.88 -17.90
CA GLN A 189 -0.18 -3.20 -17.02
C GLN A 189 0.34 -1.86 -16.52
N CYS A 190 1.59 -1.83 -16.03
CA CYS A 190 2.17 -0.62 -15.44
C CYS A 190 3.30 0.01 -16.27
N GLU A 191 3.64 -0.55 -17.43
CA GLU A 191 4.62 -0.03 -18.39
C GLU A 191 6.07 0.08 -17.89
N PHE A 192 6.35 -0.32 -16.64
CA PHE A 192 7.70 -0.40 -16.08
C PHE A 192 8.41 -1.67 -16.52
N GLU A 193 9.73 -1.58 -16.73
CA GLU A 193 10.64 -2.72 -16.95
C GLU A 193 10.87 -3.48 -15.63
N ALA A 194 9.82 -4.18 -15.18
CA ALA A 194 9.78 -4.81 -13.87
C ALA A 194 9.12 -6.21 -13.88
N GLY A 195 8.83 -6.77 -15.05
CA GLY A 195 8.33 -8.12 -15.21
C GLY A 195 9.45 -9.14 -15.08
N GLN A 196 9.56 -9.83 -13.95
CA GLN A 196 10.48 -10.94 -13.79
C GLN A 196 9.95 -12.15 -14.56
N VAL A 197 10.69 -12.62 -15.56
CA VAL A 197 10.27 -13.79 -16.35
C VAL A 197 10.29 -15.04 -15.49
N THR A 198 9.16 -15.75 -15.48
CA THR A 198 8.94 -17.01 -14.75
C THR A 198 9.03 -18.23 -15.68
N ALA A 199 8.61 -18.07 -16.94
CA ALA A 199 8.76 -19.08 -17.98
C ALA A 199 8.94 -18.45 -19.36
N THR A 200 9.77 -19.07 -20.20
CA THR A 200 9.93 -18.68 -21.62
C THR A 200 9.26 -19.73 -22.49
N LEU A 201 8.32 -19.27 -23.31
CA LEU A 201 7.55 -20.06 -24.28
C LEU A 201 7.96 -19.67 -25.70
N GLU A 202 7.57 -20.46 -26.70
CA GLU A 202 7.88 -20.15 -28.10
C GLU A 202 7.29 -18.81 -28.56
N TRP A 203 6.13 -18.43 -28.03
CA TRP A 203 5.38 -17.23 -28.41
C TRP A 203 5.57 -16.05 -27.45
N GLY A 204 6.41 -16.16 -26.42
CA GLY A 204 6.66 -15.07 -25.47
C GLY A 204 7.14 -15.52 -24.10
N ASP A 205 7.30 -14.55 -23.21
CA ASP A 205 7.73 -14.77 -21.82
C ASP A 205 6.58 -14.52 -20.85
N GLU A 206 6.24 -15.52 -20.05
CA GLU A 206 5.41 -15.34 -18.86
C GLU A 206 6.22 -14.61 -17.79
N TYR A 207 5.61 -13.65 -17.12
CA TYR A 207 6.28 -12.86 -16.09
C TYR A 207 5.37 -12.48 -14.93
N GLU A 208 6.02 -12.23 -13.79
CA GLU A 208 5.45 -11.62 -12.60
C GLU A 208 6.02 -10.21 -12.43
N CYS A 209 5.18 -9.18 -12.39
CA CYS A 209 5.64 -7.80 -12.21
C CYS A 209 5.94 -7.49 -10.74
N LEU A 210 7.17 -7.12 -10.41
CA LEU A 210 7.53 -6.73 -9.03
C LEU A 210 6.90 -5.40 -8.58
N VAL A 211 6.45 -4.57 -9.53
CA VAL A 211 5.84 -3.26 -9.26
C VAL A 211 4.33 -3.36 -9.11
N CYS A 212 3.58 -3.76 -10.12
CA CYS A 212 2.11 -3.83 -10.02
C CYS A 212 1.57 -5.20 -9.61
N GLU A 213 2.46 -6.17 -9.31
CA GLU A 213 2.09 -7.53 -8.88
C GLU A 213 1.19 -8.30 -9.85
N SER A 214 1.11 -7.82 -11.11
CA SER A 214 0.36 -8.50 -12.17
C SER A 214 1.18 -9.64 -12.78
N ASN A 215 0.47 -10.69 -13.17
CA ASN A 215 0.97 -11.71 -14.08
C ASN A 215 0.70 -11.26 -15.51
N GLY A 216 1.66 -11.49 -16.41
CA GLY A 216 1.47 -11.16 -17.82
C GLY A 216 2.29 -12.04 -18.76
N LEU A 217 2.05 -11.82 -20.05
CA LEU A 217 2.77 -12.46 -21.13
C LEU A 217 3.38 -11.35 -22.01
N ALA A 218 4.71 -11.31 -22.07
CA ALA A 218 5.43 -10.45 -23.00
C ALA A 218 5.59 -11.22 -24.31
N LEU A 219 4.78 -10.87 -25.31
CA LEU A 219 4.77 -11.56 -26.60
C LEU A 219 6.14 -11.45 -27.27
N ALA A 220 6.60 -12.56 -27.86
CA ALA A 220 7.76 -12.53 -28.73
C ALA A 220 7.46 -11.64 -29.94
N LEU A 221 8.41 -10.78 -30.31
CA LEU A 221 8.31 -10.05 -31.57
C LEU A 221 8.38 -11.05 -32.71
N ILE A 222 7.25 -11.25 -33.38
CA ILE A 222 7.20 -11.98 -34.63
C ILE A 222 7.74 -11.04 -35.70
N THR A 223 8.78 -11.48 -36.41
CA THR A 223 9.33 -10.75 -37.56
C THR A 223 8.94 -11.42 -38.88
N ASP A 224 8.07 -12.43 -38.81
CA ASP A 224 7.56 -13.13 -39.97
C ASP A 224 6.87 -12.15 -40.92
N THR A 225 7.09 -12.38 -42.20
CA THR A 225 6.51 -11.60 -43.28
C THR A 225 5.58 -12.49 -44.07
N LEU A 226 4.37 -12.01 -44.33
CA LEU A 226 3.43 -12.66 -45.24
C LEU A 226 3.44 -11.85 -46.53
N ASP A 227 3.66 -12.54 -47.66
CA ASP A 227 3.52 -11.91 -48.97
C ASP A 227 2.05 -11.57 -49.19
N CYS A 228 1.78 -10.29 -49.49
CA CYS A 228 0.43 -9.89 -49.85
C CYS A 228 0.05 -10.57 -51.19
N PRO A 229 -0.99 -11.42 -51.23
CA PRO A 229 -1.37 -12.14 -52.45
C PRO A 229 -1.87 -11.24 -53.59
N ARG A 230 -2.01 -9.93 -53.33
CA ARG A 230 -2.49 -8.94 -54.30
C ARG A 230 -1.40 -8.03 -54.87
N CYS A 231 -0.41 -7.66 -54.05
CA CYS A 231 0.64 -6.73 -54.48
C CYS A 231 2.05 -7.27 -54.30
N GLU A 232 2.22 -8.49 -53.78
CA GLU A 232 3.52 -9.15 -53.52
C GLU A 232 4.47 -8.34 -52.65
N VAL A 233 3.96 -7.30 -51.97
CA VAL A 233 4.71 -6.57 -50.95
C VAL A 233 4.55 -7.34 -49.63
N PRO A 234 5.65 -7.78 -49.01
CA PRO A 234 5.58 -8.45 -47.72
C PRO A 234 5.13 -7.46 -46.64
N PHE A 235 4.25 -7.91 -45.74
CA PHE A 235 3.94 -7.16 -44.53
C PHE A 235 4.31 -7.97 -43.29
N GLN A 236 4.89 -7.29 -42.31
CA GLN A 236 5.18 -7.85 -40.98
C GLN A 236 3.92 -7.86 -40.12
N PHE A 237 3.76 -8.88 -39.30
CA PHE A 237 2.66 -9.04 -38.35
C PHE A 237 3.18 -9.56 -37.01
#